data_AF-A0A264W4X4-F1
#
_entry.id   AF-A0A264W4X4-F1
#
_cell.length_a   1.000
_cell.length_b   1.000
_cell.length_c   1.000
_cell.angle_alpha   90.00
_cell.angle_beta   90.00
_cell.angle_gamma   90.00
#
_symmetry.space_group_name_H-M   'P 1'
#
loop_
_entity.id
_entity.type
_entity.pdbx_description
1 polymer ?
#
loop_
_entity_poly.entity_id
_entity_poly.type
_entity_poly.pdbx_seq_one_letter_code
_entity_poly.pdbx_strand_id
1 'polypeptide(L)'
;MLSIQSTPYSTGATVSGDIWDLDAFLTAAFDLLGEENAFYDYESTHRRLTKTLLCIAAARKGKEDVMVVANGARRDLLKDRDMITPERNVYFGCKILWPELLFTAFGLNDFIRLAGEDIKHPHLHVYSMEVRLFQAKVIEALESVLPEEDFTDVKQALLSPQRSTEDYATQYVDMLAVSFLKVPKEERKVILPKLARSIVVGGPDYEGFKQKVIAEANKTKSAVHDIQLTVDYPKNEDIEW
;
A
#
# COMPACT_ATOMS: atom_id res chain seq x y z
N MET A 1 -5.02 -4.29 -16.72
CA MET A 1 -4.94 -2.98 -16.04
C MET A 1 -4.87 -3.19 -14.54
N LEU A 2 -3.98 -2.48 -13.86
CA LEU A 2 -3.89 -2.44 -12.40
C LEU A 2 -5.24 -2.03 -11.77
N SER A 3 -5.70 -2.81 -10.80
CA SER A 3 -6.96 -2.63 -10.09
C SER A 3 -6.76 -2.90 -8.60
N ILE A 4 -7.34 -2.03 -7.77
CA ILE A 4 -7.37 -2.18 -6.32
C ILE A 4 -8.82 -2.12 -5.89
N GLN A 5 -9.29 -3.15 -5.19
CA GLN A 5 -10.68 -3.25 -4.75
C GLN A 5 -10.74 -3.65 -3.28
N SER A 6 -11.61 -3.03 -2.49
CA SER A 6 -11.77 -3.42 -1.10
C SER A 6 -12.28 -4.86 -0.99
N THR A 7 -11.78 -5.59 0.00
CA THR A 7 -12.26 -6.93 0.30
C THR A 7 -13.68 -6.89 0.88
N PRO A 8 -14.45 -8.00 0.83
CA PRO A 8 -15.86 -8.03 1.25
C PRO A 8 -16.11 -7.49 2.66
N TYR A 9 -15.22 -7.75 3.62
CA TYR A 9 -15.34 -7.27 5.00
C TYR A 9 -14.54 -6.00 5.28
N SER A 10 -14.06 -5.32 4.24
CA SER A 10 -13.24 -4.10 4.34
C SER A 10 -12.04 -4.24 5.29
N THR A 11 -11.48 -5.44 5.36
CA THR A 11 -10.26 -5.75 6.12
C THR A 11 -9.02 -5.23 5.39
N GLY A 12 -9.10 -5.18 4.07
CA GLY A 12 -8.06 -4.64 3.23
C GLY A 12 -8.55 -4.41 1.82
N ALA A 13 -7.63 -4.54 0.88
CA ALA A 13 -7.93 -4.51 -0.54
C ALA A 13 -7.13 -5.58 -1.29
N THR A 14 -7.72 -6.05 -2.38
CA THR A 14 -7.07 -6.91 -3.37
C THR A 14 -6.38 -6.00 -4.38
N VAL A 15 -5.06 -6.08 -4.47
CA VAL A 15 -4.27 -5.47 -5.54
C VAL A 15 -4.12 -6.51 -6.65
N SER A 16 -4.51 -6.16 -7.86
CA SER A 16 -4.50 -7.09 -8.99
C SER A 16 -4.21 -6.43 -10.33
N GLY A 17 -3.72 -7.22 -11.27
CA GLY A 17 -3.42 -6.77 -12.63
C GLY A 17 -2.96 -7.94 -13.50
N ASP A 18 -2.69 -7.68 -14.77
CA ASP A 18 -1.93 -8.62 -15.57
C ASP A 18 -0.43 -8.58 -15.20
N ILE A 19 0.37 -9.45 -15.81
CA ILE A 19 1.81 -9.54 -15.50
C ILE A 19 2.51 -8.22 -15.77
N TRP A 20 2.14 -7.51 -16.84
CA TRP A 20 2.78 -6.27 -17.27
C TRP A 20 2.42 -5.10 -16.35
N ASP A 21 1.15 -5.02 -15.93
CA ASP A 21 0.72 -4.01 -14.96
C ASP A 21 1.50 -4.13 -13.65
N LEU A 22 1.59 -5.35 -13.12
CA LEU A 22 2.30 -5.60 -11.86
C LEU A 22 3.80 -5.41 -12.02
N ASP A 23 4.38 -5.80 -13.15
CA ASP A 23 5.80 -5.62 -13.45
C ASP A 23 6.19 -4.15 -13.58
N ALA A 24 5.38 -3.35 -14.28
CA ALA A 24 5.59 -1.92 -14.43
C ALA A 24 5.59 -1.21 -13.07
N PHE A 25 4.58 -1.49 -12.23
CA PHE A 25 4.51 -0.93 -10.89
C PHE A 25 5.68 -1.37 -10.01
N LEU A 26 6.01 -2.66 -9.98
CA LEU A 26 7.11 -3.19 -9.16
C LEU A 26 8.45 -2.58 -9.58
N THR A 27 8.71 -2.52 -10.88
CA THR A 27 9.95 -1.93 -11.42
C THR A 27 10.06 -0.47 -11.00
N ALA A 28 8.99 0.32 -11.19
CA ALA A 28 8.97 1.71 -10.80
C ALA A 28 9.15 1.91 -9.29
N ALA A 29 8.46 1.11 -8.47
CA ALA A 29 8.55 1.21 -7.02
C ALA A 29 9.95 0.85 -6.51
N PHE A 30 10.54 -0.26 -6.96
CA PHE A 30 11.89 -0.66 -6.54
C PHE A 30 12.97 0.31 -7.00
N ASP A 31 12.83 0.91 -8.19
CA ASP A 31 13.75 1.94 -8.67
C ASP A 31 13.71 3.18 -7.76
N LEU A 32 12.50 3.65 -7.41
CA LEU A 32 12.34 4.79 -6.49
C LEU A 32 12.83 4.49 -5.07
N LEU A 33 12.64 3.27 -4.57
CA LEU A 33 13.11 2.87 -3.23
C LEU A 33 14.64 2.89 -3.15
N GLY A 34 15.33 2.55 -4.24
CA GLY A 34 16.77 2.40 -4.27
C GLY A 34 17.29 1.23 -3.41
N GLU A 35 18.60 1.21 -3.21
CA GLU A 35 19.26 0.18 -2.39
C GLU A 35 18.91 0.31 -0.89
N GLU A 36 18.95 -0.81 -0.17
CA GLU A 36 18.81 -0.81 1.29
C GLU A 36 19.88 0.09 1.93
N ASN A 37 19.51 0.85 2.96
CA ASN A 37 20.36 1.84 3.63
C ASN A 37 20.76 3.07 2.79
N ALA A 38 20.18 3.29 1.60
CA ALA A 38 20.43 4.50 0.83
C ALA A 38 19.99 5.77 1.59
N PHE A 39 18.92 5.68 2.38
CA PHE A 39 18.36 6.77 3.18
C PHE A 39 18.13 6.31 4.62
N TYR A 40 19.08 6.59 5.51
CA TYR A 40 19.07 6.07 6.89
C TYR A 40 17.78 6.44 7.66
N ASP A 41 17.31 7.68 7.52
CA ASP A 41 16.13 8.19 8.22
C ASP A 41 14.81 7.60 7.68
N TYR A 42 14.86 6.91 6.53
CA TYR A 42 13.70 6.26 5.89
C TYR A 42 13.81 4.73 5.91
N GLU A 43 14.81 4.16 6.59
CA GLU A 43 15.08 2.72 6.58
C GLU A 43 13.91 1.88 7.12
N SER A 44 13.21 2.36 8.15
CA SER A 44 12.01 1.69 8.66
C SER A 44 10.89 1.62 7.61
N THR A 45 10.69 2.72 6.87
CA THR A 45 9.74 2.81 5.77
C THR A 45 10.18 1.93 4.61
N HIS A 46 11.43 2.00 4.18
CA HIS A 46 11.99 1.19 3.09
C HIS A 46 11.75 -0.30 3.32
N ARG A 47 12.12 -0.82 4.50
CA ARG A 47 11.91 -2.23 4.88
C ARG A 47 10.44 -2.62 4.81
N ARG A 48 9.54 -1.75 5.28
CA ARG A 48 8.10 -2.00 5.28
C ARG A 48 7.51 -1.99 3.87
N LEU A 49 7.85 -1.00 3.05
CA LEU A 49 7.44 -0.93 1.65
C LEU A 49 7.93 -2.15 0.88
N THR A 50 9.19 -2.55 1.07
CA THR A 50 9.78 -3.74 0.45
C THR A 50 8.96 -4.99 0.74
N LYS A 51 8.50 -5.19 1.98
CA LYS A 51 7.63 -6.33 2.33
C LYS A 51 6.32 -6.34 1.53
N THR A 52 5.69 -5.18 1.35
CA THR A 52 4.45 -5.07 0.57
C THR A 52 4.70 -5.29 -0.93
N LEU A 53 5.79 -4.73 -1.47
CA LEU A 53 6.20 -4.96 -2.86
C LEU A 53 6.53 -6.44 -3.12
N LEU A 54 7.16 -7.13 -2.17
CA LEU A 54 7.41 -8.57 -2.28
C LEU A 54 6.12 -9.40 -2.30
N CYS A 55 5.08 -8.99 -1.57
CA CYS A 55 3.77 -9.62 -1.64
C CYS A 55 3.15 -9.48 -3.06
N ILE A 56 3.23 -8.29 -3.65
CA ILE A 56 2.75 -8.05 -5.03
C ILE A 56 3.62 -8.82 -6.05
N ALA A 57 4.93 -8.92 -5.83
CA ALA A 57 5.83 -9.71 -6.66
C ALA A 57 5.55 -11.22 -6.56
N ALA A 58 5.11 -11.71 -5.41
CA ALA A 58 4.64 -13.09 -5.25
C ALA A 58 3.33 -13.33 -6.01
N ALA A 59 2.39 -12.39 -5.97
CA ALA A 59 1.16 -12.44 -6.76
C ALA A 59 1.45 -12.53 -8.26
N ARG A 60 2.36 -11.70 -8.79
CA ARG A 60 2.80 -11.74 -10.20
C ARG A 60 3.31 -13.12 -10.62
N LYS A 61 3.85 -13.92 -9.69
CA LYS A 61 4.32 -15.30 -9.93
C LYS A 61 3.21 -16.36 -9.81
N GLY A 62 1.95 -15.96 -9.61
CA GLY A 62 0.80 -16.84 -9.45
C GLY A 62 0.75 -17.59 -8.12
N LYS A 63 1.40 -17.08 -7.07
CA LYS A 63 1.48 -17.75 -5.76
C LYS A 63 0.33 -17.45 -4.81
N GLU A 64 -0.44 -16.40 -5.07
CA GLU A 64 -1.46 -15.87 -4.17
C GLU A 64 -2.87 -16.09 -4.74
N ASP A 65 -3.36 -15.17 -5.57
CA ASP A 65 -4.69 -15.24 -6.18
C ASP A 65 -4.62 -15.14 -7.70
N VAL A 66 -5.45 -15.92 -8.39
CA VAL A 66 -5.57 -15.94 -9.85
C VAL A 66 -7.03 -15.75 -10.23
N MET A 67 -7.34 -14.59 -10.78
CA MET A 67 -8.68 -14.21 -11.20
C MET A 67 -8.80 -14.27 -12.71
N VAL A 68 -9.91 -14.82 -13.21
CA VAL A 68 -10.20 -14.87 -14.65
C VAL A 68 -11.31 -13.89 -14.97
N VAL A 69 -10.98 -12.81 -15.68
CA VAL A 69 -11.90 -11.71 -16.00
C VAL A 69 -12.33 -11.81 -17.46
N ALA A 70 -13.62 -11.62 -17.76
CA ALA A 70 -14.11 -11.62 -19.14
C ALA A 70 -13.54 -10.42 -19.92
N ASN A 71 -13.00 -10.66 -21.12
CA ASN A 71 -12.26 -9.65 -21.89
C ASN A 71 -13.18 -8.66 -22.66
N GLY A 72 -14.48 -8.57 -22.31
CA GLY A 72 -15.46 -7.73 -23.01
C GLY A 72 -15.68 -8.04 -24.50
N ALA A 73 -14.92 -8.99 -25.06
CA ALA A 73 -14.91 -9.34 -26.47
C ALA A 73 -16.17 -10.13 -26.82
N ARG A 74 -17.11 -9.44 -27.46
CA ARG A 74 -18.39 -9.98 -27.90
C ARG A 74 -18.18 -10.74 -29.23
N ARG A 75 -18.53 -12.03 -29.28
CA ARG A 75 -18.23 -12.94 -30.42
C ARG A 75 -18.73 -12.44 -31.78
N ASP A 76 -19.80 -11.67 -31.76
CA ASP A 76 -20.41 -10.97 -32.89
C ASP A 76 -19.47 -9.92 -33.50
N LEU A 77 -18.79 -9.11 -32.68
CA LEU A 77 -17.87 -8.06 -33.16
C LEU A 77 -16.51 -8.60 -33.64
N LEU A 78 -16.12 -9.80 -33.20
CA LEU A 78 -14.85 -10.44 -33.57
C LEU A 78 -14.86 -11.04 -34.97
N LYS A 79 -16.03 -11.53 -35.43
CA LYS A 79 -16.21 -12.07 -36.78
C LYS A 79 -16.15 -11.00 -37.87
N ASP A 80 -16.60 -9.79 -37.55
CA ASP A 80 -16.60 -8.67 -38.50
C ASP A 80 -15.22 -8.00 -38.66
N ARG A 81 -14.24 -8.35 -37.81
CA ARG A 81 -12.91 -7.69 -37.77
C ARG A 81 -11.71 -8.64 -37.92
N ASP A 82 -11.92 -9.92 -38.25
CA ASP A 82 -10.86 -10.94 -38.38
C ASP A 82 -9.85 -10.93 -37.21
N MET A 83 -10.32 -10.63 -36.00
CA MET A 83 -9.46 -10.44 -34.83
C MET A 83 -9.52 -11.65 -33.91
N ILE A 84 -8.39 -12.32 -33.71
CA ILE A 84 -8.25 -13.43 -32.75
C ILE A 84 -7.88 -12.84 -31.39
N THR A 85 -8.84 -12.80 -30.46
CA THR A 85 -8.59 -12.37 -29.07
C THR A 85 -9.10 -13.40 -28.07
N PRO A 86 -8.41 -13.60 -26.93
CA PRO A 86 -8.91 -14.45 -25.87
C PRO A 86 -10.21 -13.87 -25.27
N GLU A 87 -11.19 -14.75 -24.98
CA GLU A 87 -12.48 -14.37 -24.38
C GLU A 87 -12.33 -13.93 -22.91
N ARG A 88 -11.19 -14.26 -22.28
CA ARG A 88 -10.91 -14.01 -20.87
C ARG A 88 -9.45 -13.60 -20.69
N ASN A 89 -9.21 -12.67 -19.77
CA ASN A 89 -7.90 -12.27 -19.32
C ASN A 89 -7.61 -12.92 -17.96
N VAL A 90 -6.35 -13.27 -17.72
CA VAL A 90 -5.87 -13.81 -16.44
C VAL A 90 -5.23 -12.69 -15.66
N TYR A 91 -5.75 -12.43 -14.47
CA TYR A 91 -5.28 -11.41 -13.55
C TYR A 91 -4.69 -12.11 -12.34
N PHE A 92 -3.59 -11.56 -11.86
CA PHE A 92 -2.92 -12.00 -10.65
C PHE A 92 -3.17 -10.98 -9.56
N GLY A 93 -3.32 -11.42 -8.32
CA GLY A 93 -3.50 -10.49 -7.21
C GLY A 93 -3.11 -11.03 -5.86
N CYS A 94 -2.99 -10.12 -4.90
CA CYS A 94 -2.82 -10.42 -3.49
C CYS A 94 -3.73 -9.52 -2.66
N LYS A 95 -4.07 -10.00 -1.46
CA LYS A 95 -4.84 -9.24 -0.48
C LYS A 95 -3.88 -8.58 0.49
N ILE A 96 -4.03 -7.28 0.69
CA ILE A 96 -3.19 -6.47 1.58
C ILE A 96 -4.10 -5.75 2.57
N LEU A 97 -3.74 -5.77 3.85
CA LEU A 97 -4.49 -5.07 4.91
C LEU A 97 -4.53 -3.56 4.65
N TRP A 98 -5.65 -2.92 4.97
CA TRP A 98 -5.78 -1.47 4.82
C TRP A 98 -4.66 -0.67 5.50
N PRO A 99 -4.28 -0.93 6.76
CA PRO A 99 -3.16 -0.22 7.39
C PRO A 99 -1.87 -0.31 6.58
N GLU A 100 -1.58 -1.49 6.02
CA GLU A 100 -0.36 -1.73 5.23
C GLU A 100 -0.43 -1.00 3.88
N LEU A 101 -1.57 -1.07 3.21
CA LEU A 101 -1.78 -0.43 1.91
C LEU A 101 -1.76 1.11 2.02
N LEU A 102 -2.38 1.66 3.07
CA LEU A 102 -2.39 3.08 3.38
C LEU A 102 -0.99 3.58 3.70
N PHE A 103 -0.26 2.86 4.56
CA PHE A 103 1.14 3.20 4.84
C PHE A 103 2.00 3.11 3.58
N THR A 104 1.76 2.12 2.72
CA THR A 104 2.48 1.95 1.46
C THR A 104 2.26 3.15 0.54
N ALA A 105 1.00 3.54 0.32
CA ALA A 105 0.68 4.72 -0.46
C ALA A 105 1.29 6.00 0.14
N PHE A 106 1.30 6.14 1.47
CA PHE A 106 1.88 7.28 2.16
C PHE A 106 3.41 7.34 2.03
N GLY A 107 4.12 6.26 2.37
CA GLY A 107 5.59 6.21 2.35
C GLY A 107 6.19 6.38 0.95
N LEU A 108 5.49 5.92 -0.10
CA LEU A 108 5.93 6.13 -1.48
C LEU A 108 6.01 7.62 -1.87
N ASN A 109 5.32 8.53 -1.17
CA ASN A 109 5.48 9.97 -1.40
C ASN A 109 6.90 10.45 -1.13
N ASP A 110 7.55 9.92 -0.09
CA ASP A 110 8.90 10.32 0.27
C ASP A 110 9.90 9.90 -0.79
N PHE A 111 9.80 8.67 -1.29
CA PHE A 111 10.69 8.18 -2.34
C PHE A 111 10.47 8.89 -3.69
N ILE A 112 9.23 9.28 -4.02
CA ILE A 112 8.97 10.17 -5.16
C ILE A 112 9.65 11.53 -4.97
N ARG A 113 9.60 12.09 -3.75
CA ARG A 113 10.23 13.38 -3.43
C ARG A 113 11.75 13.28 -3.52
N LEU A 114 12.35 12.28 -2.88
CA LEU A 114 13.79 12.02 -2.87
C LEU A 114 14.33 11.81 -4.29
N ALA A 115 13.68 10.97 -5.11
CA ALA A 115 14.05 10.80 -6.51
C ALA A 115 13.92 12.09 -7.34
N GLY A 116 13.07 13.03 -6.90
CA GLY A 116 12.85 14.32 -7.53
C GLY A 116 13.92 15.36 -7.23
N GLU A 117 14.76 15.21 -6.21
CA GLU A 117 15.71 16.24 -5.79
C GLU A 117 16.77 16.53 -6.87
N ASP A 118 17.15 15.52 -7.66
CA ASP A 118 18.17 15.62 -8.71
C ASP A 118 17.61 15.83 -10.13
N ILE A 119 16.28 15.89 -10.30
CA ILE A 119 15.62 15.90 -11.60
C ILE A 119 15.02 17.28 -11.90
N LYS A 120 15.30 17.85 -13.08
CA LYS A 120 14.74 19.15 -13.51
C LYS A 120 13.20 19.20 -13.55
N HIS A 121 12.55 18.06 -13.86
CA HIS A 121 11.10 17.91 -13.91
C HIS A 121 10.64 16.64 -13.17
N PRO A 122 10.61 16.66 -11.82
CA PRO A 122 10.32 15.47 -11.00
C PRO A 122 8.95 14.84 -11.28
N HIS A 123 7.97 15.67 -11.65
CA HIS A 123 6.60 15.26 -11.94
C HIS A 123 6.45 14.48 -13.27
N LEU A 124 7.47 14.52 -14.15
CA LEU A 124 7.51 13.77 -15.40
C LEU A 124 8.45 12.56 -15.33
N HIS A 125 8.97 12.26 -14.14
CA HIS A 125 9.80 11.08 -13.95
C HIS A 125 8.96 9.81 -14.15
N VAL A 126 9.40 8.94 -15.05
CA VAL A 126 8.61 7.78 -15.53
C VAL A 126 8.15 6.89 -14.38
N TYR A 127 9.06 6.56 -13.46
CA TYR A 127 8.72 5.72 -12.32
C TYR A 127 7.81 6.41 -11.31
N SER A 128 7.95 7.73 -11.16
CA SER A 128 7.04 8.52 -10.30
C SER A 128 5.61 8.48 -10.83
N MET A 129 5.41 8.47 -12.15
CA MET A 129 4.08 8.36 -12.74
C MET A 129 3.41 7.01 -12.48
N GLU A 130 4.15 5.90 -12.60
CA GLU A 130 3.60 4.56 -12.33
C GLU A 130 3.26 4.37 -10.84
N VAL A 131 4.09 4.88 -9.95
CA VAL A 131 3.76 4.85 -8.52
C VAL A 131 2.56 5.75 -8.20
N ARG A 132 2.43 6.91 -8.86
CA ARG A 132 1.25 7.77 -8.72
C ARG A 132 -0.01 7.10 -9.25
N LEU A 133 0.08 6.28 -10.30
CA LEU A 133 -1.03 5.46 -10.78
C LEU A 133 -1.48 4.46 -9.71
N PHE A 134 -0.55 3.77 -9.06
CA PHE A 134 -0.87 2.89 -7.93
C PHE A 134 -1.55 3.65 -6.79
N GLN A 135 -1.01 4.80 -6.37
CA GLN A 135 -1.62 5.64 -5.33
C GLN A 135 -3.03 6.11 -5.72
N ALA A 136 -3.25 6.46 -6.98
CA ALA A 136 -4.58 6.81 -7.49
C ALA A 136 -5.55 5.63 -7.38
N LYS A 137 -5.10 4.40 -7.68
CA LYS A 137 -5.91 3.18 -7.49
C LYS A 137 -6.22 2.89 -6.02
N VAL A 138 -5.32 3.20 -5.09
CA VAL A 138 -5.60 3.11 -3.65
C VAL A 138 -6.68 4.12 -3.25
N ILE A 139 -6.61 5.34 -3.76
CA ILE A 139 -7.62 6.39 -3.50
C ILE A 139 -8.98 6.01 -4.09
N GLU A 140 -9.02 5.49 -5.32
CA GLU A 140 -10.24 4.97 -5.95
C GLU A 140 -10.87 3.86 -5.10
N ALA A 141 -10.05 2.96 -4.56
CA ALA A 141 -10.54 1.91 -3.66
C ALA A 141 -11.10 2.48 -2.34
N LEU A 142 -10.48 3.52 -1.77
CA LEU A 142 -10.97 4.19 -0.55
C LEU A 142 -12.30 4.91 -0.79
N GLU A 143 -12.45 5.58 -1.93
CA GLU A 143 -13.67 6.28 -2.32
C GLU A 143 -14.89 5.33 -2.35
N SER A 144 -14.68 4.07 -2.74
CA SER A 144 -15.74 3.06 -2.75
C SER A 144 -16.18 2.58 -1.36
N VAL A 145 -15.41 2.88 -0.31
CA VAL A 145 -15.62 2.35 1.05
C VAL A 145 -16.02 3.45 2.03
N LEU A 146 -15.49 4.66 1.86
CA LEU A 146 -15.64 5.75 2.82
C LEU A 146 -16.80 6.69 2.46
N PRO A 147 -17.48 7.28 3.45
CA PRO A 147 -18.35 8.44 3.23
C PRO A 147 -17.57 9.61 2.61
N GLU A 148 -18.25 10.45 1.83
CA GLU A 148 -17.64 11.55 1.05
C GLU A 148 -16.84 12.55 1.92
N GLU A 149 -17.35 12.89 3.10
CA GLU A 149 -16.69 13.79 4.05
C GLU A 149 -15.37 13.18 4.57
N ASP A 150 -15.42 11.95 5.06
CA ASP A 150 -14.25 11.22 5.54
C ASP A 150 -13.22 10.98 4.43
N PHE A 151 -13.69 10.66 3.23
CA PHE A 151 -12.85 10.44 2.05
C PHE A 151 -12.06 11.69 1.69
N THR A 152 -12.69 12.85 1.66
CA THR A 152 -12.04 14.12 1.31
C THR A 152 -10.91 14.43 2.28
N ASP A 153 -11.15 14.28 3.58
CA ASP A 153 -10.14 14.50 4.62
C ASP A 153 -8.96 13.52 4.50
N VAL A 154 -9.25 12.22 4.33
CA VAL A 154 -8.21 11.17 4.20
C VAL A 154 -7.38 11.38 2.93
N LYS A 155 -8.03 11.70 1.81
CA LYS A 155 -7.36 11.99 0.53
C LYS A 155 -6.42 13.18 0.66
N GLN A 156 -6.87 14.27 1.28
CA GLN A 156 -6.02 15.44 1.50
C GLN A 156 -4.80 15.11 2.37
N ALA A 157 -5.00 14.32 3.43
CA ALA A 157 -3.89 13.88 4.27
C ALA A 157 -2.87 13.03 3.49
N LEU A 158 -3.33 12.00 2.76
CA LEU A 158 -2.47 11.07 2.00
C LEU A 158 -1.66 11.76 0.90
N LEU A 159 -2.22 12.79 0.27
CA LEU A 159 -1.59 13.51 -0.84
C LEU A 159 -0.78 14.73 -0.39
N SER A 160 -0.75 15.03 0.92
CA SER A 160 -0.09 16.20 1.48
C SER A 160 1.44 16.08 1.38
N PRO A 161 2.13 16.94 0.61
CA PRO A 161 3.59 16.87 0.46
C PRO A 161 4.36 17.28 1.74
N GLN A 162 3.69 17.91 2.70
CA GLN A 162 4.27 18.29 4.00
C GLN A 162 4.38 17.11 4.99
N ARG A 163 3.81 15.95 4.66
CA ARG A 163 3.84 14.77 5.50
C ARG A 163 4.94 13.84 5.01
N SER A 164 5.77 13.38 5.94
CA SER A 164 6.92 12.51 5.67
C SER A 164 6.93 11.35 6.66
N THR A 165 7.50 10.22 6.22
CA THR A 165 7.80 9.03 7.00
C THR A 165 9.25 9.00 7.52
N GLU A 166 9.95 10.13 7.48
CA GLU A 166 11.26 10.31 8.12
C GLU A 166 11.19 9.97 9.62
N ASP A 167 12.11 9.12 10.06
CA ASP A 167 12.17 8.57 11.42
C ASP A 167 10.83 7.97 11.89
N TYR A 168 10.04 7.40 10.97
CA TYR A 168 8.74 6.87 11.33
C TYR A 168 8.90 5.55 12.12
N ALA A 169 8.24 5.47 13.28
CA ALA A 169 8.18 4.24 14.07
C ALA A 169 7.15 3.28 13.45
N THR A 170 7.57 2.51 12.43
CA THR A 170 6.66 1.67 11.64
C THR A 170 5.98 0.58 12.46
N GLN A 171 6.55 0.20 13.61
CA GLN A 171 5.93 -0.64 14.63
C GLN A 171 4.53 -0.14 15.05
N TYR A 172 4.27 1.16 14.94
CA TYR A 172 2.95 1.73 15.21
C TYR A 172 1.89 1.21 14.23
N VAL A 173 2.22 1.08 12.95
CA VAL A 173 1.32 0.54 11.92
C VAL A 173 1.01 -0.92 12.20
N ASP A 174 1.96 -1.66 12.79
CA ASP A 174 1.71 -3.05 13.20
C ASP A 174 0.68 -3.15 14.33
N MET A 175 0.82 -2.28 15.34
CA MET A 175 -0.14 -2.17 16.43
C MET A 175 -1.53 -1.79 15.89
N LEU A 176 -1.58 -0.83 14.97
CA LEU A 176 -2.82 -0.40 14.33
C LEU A 176 -3.46 -1.54 13.54
N ALA A 177 -2.69 -2.29 12.75
CA ALA A 177 -3.20 -3.41 11.98
C ALA A 177 -3.78 -4.52 12.86
N VAL A 178 -3.10 -4.90 13.94
CA VAL A 178 -3.63 -5.89 14.88
C VAL A 178 -4.86 -5.38 15.62
N SER A 179 -4.88 -4.09 15.99
CA SER A 179 -6.08 -3.48 16.59
C SER A 179 -7.26 -3.50 15.60
N PHE A 180 -7.01 -3.23 14.32
CA PHE A 180 -8.01 -3.19 13.27
C PHE A 180 -8.58 -4.58 12.98
N LEU A 181 -7.75 -5.64 13.02
CA LEU A 181 -8.21 -7.01 12.83
C LEU A 181 -9.16 -7.50 13.93
N LYS A 182 -9.02 -6.96 15.15
CA LYS A 182 -9.91 -7.25 16.29
C LYS A 182 -11.25 -6.53 16.19
N VAL A 183 -11.39 -5.53 15.32
CA VAL A 183 -12.65 -4.82 15.10
C VAL A 183 -13.65 -5.76 14.42
N PRO A 184 -14.92 -5.80 14.89
CA PRO A 184 -15.99 -6.52 14.20
C PRO A 184 -16.14 -6.07 12.74
N LYS A 185 -16.43 -7.01 11.84
CA LYS A 185 -16.50 -6.77 10.38
C LYS A 185 -17.34 -5.55 10.00
N GLU A 186 -18.49 -5.40 10.63
CA GLU A 186 -19.46 -4.33 10.34
C GLU A 186 -18.94 -2.94 10.73
N GLU A 187 -18.03 -2.86 11.71
CA GLU A 187 -17.47 -1.61 12.22
C GLU A 187 -16.18 -1.19 11.51
N ARG A 188 -15.58 -2.07 10.70
CA ARG A 188 -14.29 -1.80 10.03
C ARG A 188 -14.36 -0.58 9.11
N LYS A 189 -15.46 -0.41 8.36
CA LYS A 189 -15.66 0.76 7.51
C LYS A 189 -15.74 2.07 8.30
N VAL A 190 -16.35 2.03 9.49
CA VAL A 190 -16.51 3.20 10.37
C VAL A 190 -15.16 3.61 10.98
N ILE A 191 -14.29 2.65 11.28
CA ILE A 191 -12.99 2.91 11.90
C ILE A 191 -11.90 3.24 10.86
N LEU A 192 -12.07 2.85 9.60
CA LEU A 192 -11.08 3.05 8.53
C LEU A 192 -10.62 4.52 8.35
N PRO A 193 -11.49 5.55 8.37
CA PRO A 193 -11.05 6.94 8.31
C PRO A 193 -10.11 7.32 9.46
N LYS A 194 -10.47 6.91 10.68
CA LYS A 194 -9.65 7.17 11.88
C LYS A 194 -8.30 6.48 11.76
N LEU A 195 -8.28 5.23 11.30
CA LEU A 195 -7.06 4.47 11.05
C LEU A 195 -6.14 5.19 10.03
N ALA A 196 -6.70 5.62 8.89
CA ALA A 196 -5.94 6.33 7.87
C ALA A 196 -5.35 7.64 8.40
N ARG A 197 -6.12 8.42 9.17
CA ARG A 197 -5.63 9.64 9.84
C ARG A 197 -4.51 9.31 10.83
N SER A 198 -4.65 8.27 11.65
CA SER A 198 -3.62 7.86 12.60
C SER A 198 -2.29 7.52 11.92
N ILE A 199 -2.33 6.93 10.71
CA ILE A 199 -1.13 6.59 9.94
C ILE A 199 -0.44 7.85 9.38
N VAL A 200 -1.21 8.73 8.75
CA VAL A 200 -0.67 9.84 7.94
C VAL A 200 -0.48 11.12 8.73
N VAL A 201 -1.45 11.47 9.58
CA VAL A 201 -1.43 12.69 10.39
C VAL A 201 -0.65 12.49 11.68
N GLY A 202 -0.63 11.26 12.19
CA GLY A 202 -0.14 10.97 13.54
C GLY A 202 -1.03 11.58 14.61
N GLY A 203 -0.47 11.80 15.79
CA GLY A 203 -1.17 12.37 16.93
C GLY A 203 -0.47 12.06 18.25
N PRO A 204 -1.06 12.44 19.39
CA PRO A 204 -0.47 12.19 20.71
C PRO A 204 -0.18 10.70 20.96
N ASP A 205 -1.01 9.81 20.43
CA ASP A 205 -0.84 8.36 20.55
C ASP A 205 0.40 7.87 19.79
N TYR A 206 0.61 8.38 18.57
CA TYR A 206 1.80 8.06 17.78
C TYR A 206 3.07 8.63 18.42
N GLU A 207 3.06 9.89 18.85
CA GLU A 207 4.22 10.51 19.50
C GLU A 207 4.58 9.78 20.79
N GLY A 208 3.58 9.47 21.63
CA GLY A 208 3.78 8.68 22.84
C GLY A 208 4.32 7.28 22.55
N PHE A 209 3.92 6.67 21.44
CA PHE A 209 4.46 5.39 20.99
C PHE A 209 5.91 5.50 20.49
N LYS A 210 6.20 6.48 19.60
CA LYS A 210 7.54 6.74 19.07
C LYS A 210 8.54 6.98 20.20
N GLN A 211 8.17 7.75 21.21
CA GLN A 211 9.02 7.98 22.39
C GLN A 211 9.34 6.69 23.17
N LYS A 212 8.38 5.75 23.27
CA LYS A 212 8.63 4.43 23.91
C LYS A 212 9.60 3.60 23.08
N VAL A 213 9.45 3.58 21.75
CA VAL A 213 10.36 2.85 20.86
C VAL A 213 11.78 3.43 20.94
N ILE A 214 11.91 4.77 20.92
CA ILE A 214 13.21 5.44 21.08
C ILE A 214 13.83 5.13 22.45
N ALA A 215 13.03 5.16 23.52
CA ALA A 215 13.50 4.83 24.86
C ALA A 215 14.02 3.39 24.94
N GLU A 216 13.39 2.44 24.24
CA GLU A 216 13.85 1.06 24.19
C GLU A 216 15.09 0.88 23.31
N ALA A 217 15.11 1.51 22.13
CA ALA A 217 16.27 1.57 21.24
C ALA A 217 17.53 2.10 21.96
N ASN A 218 17.37 3.12 22.79
CA ASN A 218 18.45 3.68 23.60
C ASN A 218 18.98 2.70 24.66
N LYS A 219 18.12 1.86 25.26
CA LYS A 219 18.54 0.84 26.23
C LYS A 219 19.32 -0.29 25.56
N THR A 220 18.85 -0.75 24.40
CA THR A 220 19.45 -1.88 23.68
C THR A 220 20.60 -1.48 22.76
N LYS A 221 20.82 -0.16 22.57
CA LYS A 221 21.75 0.41 21.58
C LYS A 221 21.49 -0.08 20.16
N SER A 222 20.21 -0.29 19.84
CA SER A 222 19.75 -0.70 18.51
C SER A 222 19.16 0.52 17.79
N ALA A 223 19.09 0.48 16.47
CA ALA A 223 18.36 1.52 15.74
C ALA A 223 16.85 1.36 15.98
N VAL A 224 16.08 2.45 15.84
CA VAL A 224 14.61 2.45 15.98
C VAL A 224 13.97 1.43 15.03
N HIS A 225 14.51 1.28 13.83
CA HIS A 225 14.02 0.33 12.81
C HIS A 225 14.39 -1.14 13.09
N ASP A 226 15.28 -1.41 14.05
CA ASP A 226 15.65 -2.78 14.46
C ASP A 226 14.82 -3.29 15.64
N ILE A 227 14.10 -2.40 16.33
CA ILE A 227 13.23 -2.79 17.45
C ILE A 227 12.05 -3.58 16.92
N GLN A 228 12.02 -4.88 17.24
CA GLN A 228 10.91 -5.75 16.91
C GLN A 228 9.81 -5.68 17.97
N LEU A 229 8.59 -5.49 17.52
CA LEU A 229 7.40 -5.66 18.34
C LEU A 229 7.07 -7.15 18.43
N THR A 230 6.96 -7.68 19.65
CA THR A 230 6.35 -9.00 19.87
C THR A 230 4.83 -8.86 19.81
N VAL A 231 4.28 -8.83 18.60
CA VAL A 231 2.83 -8.79 18.38
C VAL A 231 2.42 -10.06 17.68
N ASP A 232 1.42 -10.74 18.23
CA ASP A 232 0.84 -11.95 17.64
C ASP A 232 -0.06 -11.54 16.47
N TYR A 233 0.49 -11.67 15.26
CA TYR A 233 -0.25 -11.44 14.03
C TYR A 233 -0.99 -12.72 13.65
N PRO A 234 -2.30 -12.65 13.37
CA PRO A 234 -3.02 -13.82 12.87
C PRO A 234 -2.42 -14.26 11.53
N LYS A 235 -2.43 -15.57 11.28
CA LYS A 235 -1.99 -16.10 9.99
C LYS A 235 -2.95 -15.63 8.91
N ASN A 236 -2.45 -15.53 7.68
CA ASN A 236 -3.26 -15.07 6.55
C ASN A 236 -4.55 -15.90 6.35
N GLU A 237 -4.50 -17.19 6.66
CA GLU A 237 -5.62 -18.13 6.61
C GLU A 237 -6.72 -17.83 7.64
N ASP A 238 -6.37 -17.20 8.76
CA ASP A 238 -7.28 -16.85 9.85
C ASP A 238 -7.90 -15.46 9.65
N ILE A 239 -7.42 -14.69 8.66
CA ILE A 239 -7.92 -13.34 8.39
C ILE A 239 -9.20 -13.41 7.55
N GLU A 240 -10.26 -12.85 8.09
CA GLU A 240 -11.53 -12.69 7.38
C GLU A 240 -11.45 -11.47 6.47
N TRP A 241 -11.16 -11.72 5.19
CA TRP A 241 -11.02 -10.71 4.13
C TRP A 241 -12.34 -10.14 3.65
#